data_AF-A0A2G6K7M7-F1
#
_entry.id   AF-A0A2G6K7M7-F1
#
_cell.length_a   1.000
_cell.length_b   1.000
_cell.length_c   1.000
_cell.angle_alpha   90.00
_cell.angle_beta   90.00
_cell.angle_gamma   90.00
#
_symmetry.space_group_name_H-M   'P 1'
#
loop_
_entity.id
_entity.type
_entity.pdbx_description
1 polymer ?
#
loop_
_entity_poly.entity_id
_entity_poly.type
_entity_poly.pdbx_seq_one_letter_code
_entity_poly.pdbx_strand_id
1 'polypeptide(L)'
;MAYNRSHSVSHDTLNSYLKAIGKIPVTSREEEVELAAHIEDGDPEALRRLVEGNLRFVVKVAQGYQGCGMSLSDLINEGNIGLLEAAKRFDASKGVKFISYGVWWIRQAIMQALAEQCGAVRLPLKQAGLLYKLGQSYTELLQRNDGKEPTSEELAKHLKVSRKEVDNILRVSRNYLSLDAPLSDSDDSTFIDLMESKQVPPVDQPLINESIEELLLEMLSQISEREEVVLRLRYGLNFERALSVEEVAKYLHISEEVVRKRKRHAIGILNQKMNADEKQILKSLYGIEADKKLDYDAVANLMGLSSQDVRKLDLNARKHVGELLDGQDDIVLRLFYGIDYTSAMTLEEVGNRLGLTRERIRQIEDKAKKRLRHHVQKRRISDYLN
;
A
#
# COMPACT_ATOMS: atom_id res chain seq x y z
N MET A 1 -4.98 34.04 -4.31
CA MET A 1 -4.33 34.96 -3.33
C MET A 1 -4.81 34.71 -1.89
N ALA A 2 -4.63 33.49 -1.34
CA ALA A 2 -5.11 33.19 0.02
C ALA A 2 -4.22 32.23 0.82
N TYR A 3 -2.96 32.01 0.42
CA TYR A 3 -2.08 31.03 1.10
C TYR A 3 -1.00 31.66 2.01
N ASN A 4 -0.86 32.98 2.04
CA ASN A 4 0.18 33.68 2.83
C ASN A 4 -0.28 34.30 4.17
N ARG A 5 -1.55 34.10 4.57
CA ARG A 5 -2.07 34.73 5.80
C ARG A 5 -1.85 33.92 7.09
N SER A 6 -1.61 32.61 7.03
CA SER A 6 -1.37 31.80 8.24
C SER A 6 0.07 31.87 8.76
N HIS A 7 1.06 32.10 7.88
CA HIS A 7 2.47 32.23 8.28
C HIS A 7 2.85 33.61 8.82
N SER A 8 2.10 34.67 8.48
CA SER A 8 2.42 36.04 8.92
C SER A 8 2.03 36.30 10.39
N VAL A 9 0.95 35.69 10.87
CA VAL A 9 0.46 35.90 12.25
C VAL A 9 1.41 35.31 13.31
N SER A 10 2.02 34.15 13.04
CA SER A 10 2.96 33.50 13.98
C SER A 10 4.31 34.21 14.11
N HIS A 11 4.77 34.89 13.06
CA HIS A 11 6.01 35.67 13.14
C HIS A 11 5.84 36.94 13.98
N ASP A 12 4.68 37.59 13.91
CA ASP A 12 4.38 38.79 14.71
C ASP A 12 4.25 38.48 16.21
N THR A 13 3.64 37.34 16.57
CA THR A 13 3.53 36.93 17.98
C THR A 13 4.90 36.61 18.59
N LEU A 14 5.75 35.85 17.89
CA LEU A 14 7.10 35.54 18.36
C LEU A 14 7.95 36.81 18.51
N ASN A 15 7.90 37.72 17.55
CA ASN A 15 8.63 38.99 17.62
C ASN A 15 8.16 39.87 18.78
N SER A 16 6.85 39.88 19.08
CA SER A 16 6.31 40.58 20.26
C SER A 16 6.85 40.00 21.56
N TYR A 17 6.93 38.66 21.66
CA TYR A 17 7.48 37.96 22.81
C TYR A 17 8.98 38.24 22.99
N LEU A 18 9.78 38.15 21.92
CA LEU A 18 11.21 38.45 21.96
C LEU A 18 11.50 39.89 22.42
N LYS A 19 10.66 40.85 22.00
CA LYS A 19 10.74 42.25 22.47
C LYS A 19 10.36 42.38 23.95
N ALA A 20 9.36 41.64 24.42
CA ALA A 20 8.94 41.66 25.82
C ALA A 20 10.03 41.12 26.75
N ILE A 21 10.59 39.95 26.45
CA ILE A 21 11.68 39.35 27.26
C ILE A 21 12.97 40.16 27.20
N GLY A 22 13.20 40.92 26.13
CA GLY A 22 14.37 41.78 25.98
C GLY A 22 14.39 42.98 26.93
N LYS A 23 13.22 43.42 27.43
CA LYS A 23 13.09 44.52 28.39
C LYS A 23 13.34 44.09 29.84
N ILE A 24 13.33 42.79 30.11
CA ILE A 24 13.45 42.26 31.47
C ILE A 24 14.93 42.28 31.88
N PRO A 25 15.28 42.84 33.05
CA PRO A 25 16.65 42.83 33.56
C PRO A 25 17.08 41.42 33.94
N VAL A 26 18.32 41.09 33.57
CA VAL A 26 18.97 39.82 33.92
C VAL A 26 19.19 39.77 35.42
N THR A 27 18.95 38.61 36.05
CA THR A 27 19.19 38.41 37.48
C THR A 27 20.68 38.39 37.79
N SER A 28 21.07 39.10 38.85
CA SER A 28 22.44 39.04 39.38
C SER A 28 22.66 37.79 40.24
N ARG A 29 23.91 37.45 40.56
CA ARG A 29 24.22 36.27 41.39
C ARG A 29 23.71 36.43 42.82
N GLU A 30 23.72 37.65 43.34
CA GLU A 30 23.23 37.97 44.69
C GLU A 30 21.70 37.86 44.72
N GLU A 31 21.03 38.41 43.69
CA GLU A 31 19.58 38.25 43.50
C GLU A 31 19.16 36.79 43.35
N GLU A 32 19.93 35.95 42.64
CA GLU A 32 19.63 34.51 42.50
C GLU A 32 19.59 33.78 43.85
N VAL A 33 20.44 34.17 44.81
CA VAL A 33 20.49 33.56 46.14
C VAL A 33 19.31 34.00 46.99
N GLU A 34 18.98 35.30 46.97
CA GLU A 34 17.82 35.86 47.68
C GLU A 34 16.50 35.26 47.16
N LEU A 35 16.34 35.21 45.84
CA LEU A 35 15.16 34.62 45.20
C LEU A 35 15.04 33.13 45.51
N ALA A 36 16.14 32.38 45.54
CA ALA A 36 16.11 30.96 45.89
C ALA A 36 15.62 30.72 47.33
N ALA A 37 16.05 31.54 48.29
CA ALA A 37 15.58 31.45 49.67
C ALA A 37 14.06 31.71 49.76
N HIS A 38 13.56 32.74 49.07
CA HIS A 38 12.13 33.04 49.02
C HIS A 38 11.30 31.97 48.29
N ILE A 39 11.88 31.27 47.30
CA ILE A 39 11.23 30.15 46.62
C ILE A 39 11.08 28.94 47.56
N GLU A 40 12.07 28.67 48.42
CA GLU A 40 11.95 27.62 49.45
C GLU A 40 10.83 27.92 50.46
N ASP A 41 10.63 29.19 50.78
CA ASP A 41 9.52 29.68 51.61
C ASP A 41 8.15 29.65 50.88
N GLY A 42 8.13 29.33 49.58
CA GLY A 42 6.92 29.16 48.78
C GLY A 42 6.39 30.45 48.12
N ASP A 43 7.23 31.49 47.97
CA ASP A 43 6.82 32.75 47.33
C ASP A 43 6.69 32.60 45.79
N PRO A 44 5.47 32.75 45.22
CA PRO A 44 5.26 32.68 43.78
C PRO A 44 5.86 33.87 43.01
N GLU A 45 6.04 35.03 43.64
CA GLU A 45 6.61 36.21 42.97
C GLU A 45 8.12 36.05 42.77
N ALA A 46 8.82 35.51 43.78
CA ALA A 46 10.24 35.17 43.67
C ALA A 46 10.50 34.14 42.55
N LEU A 47 9.66 33.10 42.44
CA LEU A 47 9.74 32.10 41.37
C LEU A 47 9.57 32.74 40.00
N ARG A 48 8.55 33.61 39.85
CA ARG A 48 8.27 34.31 38.60
C ARG A 48 9.43 35.21 38.20
N ARG A 49 9.99 35.98 39.14
CA ARG A 49 11.12 36.89 38.88
C ARG A 49 12.38 36.13 38.43
N LEU A 50 12.66 34.99 39.06
CA LEU A 50 13.81 34.13 38.69
C LEU A 50 13.66 33.56 37.28
N VAL A 51 12.46 33.08 36.92
CA VAL A 51 12.17 32.55 35.58
C VAL A 51 12.24 33.66 34.53
N GLU A 52 11.57 34.79 34.76
CA GLU A 52 11.53 35.94 33.84
C GLU A 52 12.93 36.50 33.52
N GLY A 53 13.82 36.59 34.52
CA GLY A 53 15.20 37.02 34.34
C GLY A 53 16.05 36.12 33.43
N ASN A 54 15.62 34.87 33.24
CA ASN A 54 16.37 33.84 32.52
C ASN A 54 15.70 33.38 31.20
N LEU A 55 14.56 33.96 30.80
CA LEU A 55 13.86 33.60 29.56
C LEU A 55 14.72 33.77 28.29
N ARG A 56 15.57 34.80 28.26
CA ARG A 56 16.49 35.05 27.12
C ARG A 56 17.46 33.88 26.90
N PHE A 57 17.84 33.22 27.99
CA PHE A 57 18.73 32.06 27.92
C PHE A 57 18.02 30.85 27.29
N VAL A 58 16.74 30.64 27.61
CA VAL A 58 15.93 29.56 27.01
C VAL A 58 15.85 29.73 25.49
N VAL A 59 15.63 30.94 24.99
CA VAL A 59 15.60 31.22 23.55
C VAL A 59 16.92 30.80 22.88
N LYS A 60 18.06 31.14 23.48
CA LYS A 60 19.38 30.75 22.97
C LYS A 60 19.57 29.23 22.93
N VAL A 61 19.06 28.51 23.93
CA VAL A 61 19.13 27.05 23.96
C VAL A 61 18.19 26.45 22.90
N ALA A 62 16.96 26.94 22.79
CA ALA A 62 15.94 26.46 21.86
C ALA A 62 16.35 26.66 20.39
N GLN A 63 17.04 27.75 20.06
CA GLN A 63 17.60 27.99 18.72
C GLN A 63 18.52 26.86 18.23
N GLY A 64 19.23 26.19 19.14
CA GLY A 64 20.07 25.04 18.80
C GLY A 64 19.28 23.82 18.30
N TYR A 65 17.99 23.72 18.67
CA TYR A 65 17.10 22.61 18.34
C TYR A 65 16.17 22.91 17.15
N GLN A 66 16.33 24.07 16.51
CA GLN A 66 15.55 24.45 15.34
C GLN A 66 15.80 23.49 14.16
N GLY A 67 14.77 23.22 13.36
CA GLY A 67 14.87 22.31 12.22
C GLY A 67 14.65 20.83 12.56
N CYS A 68 14.39 20.50 13.82
CA CYS A 68 14.04 19.13 14.26
C CYS A 68 12.54 18.81 14.17
N GLY A 69 11.76 19.51 13.33
CA GLY A 69 10.35 19.21 13.08
C GLY A 69 9.32 19.90 14.01
N MET A 70 9.75 20.84 14.85
CA MET A 70 8.90 21.65 15.73
C MET A 70 9.17 23.14 15.52
N SER A 71 8.16 24.00 15.72
CA SER A 71 8.31 25.45 15.59
C SER A 71 9.20 26.02 16.70
N LEU A 72 9.89 27.14 16.43
CA LEU A 72 10.73 27.78 17.43
C LEU A 72 9.92 28.28 18.64
N SER A 73 8.68 28.73 18.45
CA SER A 73 7.78 29.13 19.54
C SER A 73 7.47 27.96 20.46
N ASP A 74 7.20 26.78 19.91
CA ASP A 74 6.87 25.59 20.70
C ASP A 74 8.10 25.08 21.46
N LEU A 75 9.28 25.08 20.82
CA LEU A 75 10.54 24.76 21.48
C LEU A 75 10.85 25.71 22.65
N ILE A 76 10.57 27.00 22.50
CA ILE A 76 10.73 27.99 23.57
C ILE A 76 9.74 27.71 24.71
N ASN A 77 8.47 27.42 24.39
CA ASN A 77 7.45 27.13 25.40
C ASN A 77 7.82 25.90 26.23
N GLU A 78 8.23 24.82 25.58
CA GLU A 78 8.68 23.59 26.26
C GLU A 78 9.95 23.83 27.08
N GLY A 79 10.88 24.63 26.55
CA GLY A 79 12.06 25.08 27.29
C GLY A 79 11.71 25.91 28.53
N ASN A 80 10.69 26.76 28.46
CA ASN A 80 10.21 27.57 29.58
C ASN A 80 9.59 26.70 30.67
N ILE A 81 8.87 25.63 30.30
CA ILE A 81 8.35 24.62 31.25
C ILE A 81 9.53 23.94 31.98
N GLY A 82 10.57 23.55 31.24
CA GLY A 82 11.80 23.01 31.82
C GLY A 82 12.50 24.00 32.77
N LEU A 83 12.56 25.28 32.41
CA LEU A 83 13.13 26.33 33.27
C LEU A 83 12.33 26.50 34.57
N LEU A 84 11.00 26.43 34.49
CA LEU A 84 10.12 26.52 35.66
C LEU A 84 10.33 25.33 36.62
N GLU A 85 10.45 24.11 36.09
CA GLU A 85 10.82 22.93 36.90
C GLU A 85 12.20 23.08 37.55
N ALA A 86 13.16 23.64 36.82
CA ALA A 86 14.49 23.93 37.37
C ALA A 86 14.43 24.94 38.51
N ALA A 87 13.65 26.02 38.35
CA ALA A 87 13.51 27.07 39.35
C ALA A 87 12.90 26.55 40.66
N LYS A 88 11.91 25.65 40.59
CA LYS A 88 11.31 25.01 41.78
C LYS A 88 12.26 24.12 42.57
N ARG A 89 13.28 23.56 41.93
CA ARG A 89 14.22 22.57 42.52
C ARG A 89 15.63 23.14 42.69
N PHE A 90 15.80 24.43 42.42
CA PHE A 90 17.09 25.08 42.51
C PHE A 90 17.48 25.29 43.96
N ASP A 91 18.75 25.03 44.25
CA ASP A 91 19.32 25.10 45.58
C ASP A 91 20.56 25.98 45.52
N ALA A 92 20.46 27.18 46.09
CA ALA A 92 21.50 28.20 46.07
C ALA A 92 22.68 27.87 47.00
N SER A 93 22.49 26.97 47.98
CA SER A 93 23.54 26.59 48.94
C SER A 93 24.74 25.91 48.27
N LYS A 94 24.53 25.32 47.08
CA LYS A 94 25.55 24.65 46.27
C LYS A 94 26.51 25.61 45.55
N GLY A 95 26.26 26.92 45.60
CA GLY A 95 27.16 27.95 45.06
C GLY A 95 27.28 28.00 43.53
N VAL A 96 26.49 27.20 42.81
CA VAL A 96 26.42 27.17 41.34
C VAL A 96 25.43 28.22 40.83
N LYS A 97 25.71 28.80 39.65
CA LYS A 97 24.76 29.72 39.00
C LYS A 97 23.49 28.99 38.60
N PHE A 98 22.35 29.66 38.68
CA PHE A 98 21.06 29.07 38.31
C PHE A 98 21.07 28.50 36.89
N ILE A 99 21.60 29.25 35.92
CA ILE A 99 21.69 28.81 34.51
C ILE A 99 22.48 27.51 34.35
N SER A 100 23.54 27.30 35.15
CA SER A 100 24.36 26.08 35.07
C SER A 100 23.56 24.82 35.40
N TYR A 101 22.58 24.94 36.32
CA TYR A 101 21.64 23.88 36.66
C TYR A 101 20.47 23.82 35.67
N GLY A 102 19.89 24.99 35.33
CA GLY A 102 18.72 25.12 34.47
C GLY A 102 18.91 24.58 33.06
N VAL A 103 20.12 24.66 32.50
CA VAL A 103 20.43 24.11 31.16
C VAL A 103 20.01 22.65 31.01
N TRP A 104 20.24 21.83 32.03
CA TRP A 104 19.90 20.40 31.97
C TRP A 104 18.39 20.19 31.83
N TRP A 105 17.61 20.90 32.64
CA TRP A 105 16.14 20.83 32.62
C TRP A 105 15.54 21.39 31.33
N ILE A 106 16.06 22.52 30.84
CA ILE A 106 15.63 23.10 29.56
C ILE A 106 15.86 22.10 28.43
N ARG A 107 17.07 21.51 28.34
CA ARG A 107 17.39 20.52 27.29
C ARG A 107 16.53 19.28 27.42
N GLN A 108 16.31 18.78 28.64
CA GLN A 108 15.49 17.60 28.88
C GLN A 108 14.04 17.83 28.43
N ALA A 109 13.43 18.97 28.80
CA ALA A 109 12.08 19.30 28.40
C ALA A 109 11.95 19.41 26.88
N ILE A 110 12.89 20.11 26.23
CA ILE A 110 12.90 20.23 24.76
C ILE A 110 13.09 18.86 24.08
N MET A 111 14.01 18.02 24.57
CA MET A 111 14.21 16.67 24.01
C MET A 111 13.01 15.76 24.22
N GLN A 112 12.32 15.89 25.35
CA GLN A 112 11.10 15.14 25.62
C GLN A 112 9.97 15.59 24.70
N ALA A 113 9.75 16.90 24.57
CA ALA A 113 8.76 17.43 23.63
C ALA A 113 9.06 17.02 22.19
N LEU A 114 10.32 17.04 21.77
CA LEU A 114 10.73 16.54 20.45
C LEU A 114 10.49 15.03 20.29
N ALA A 115 10.66 14.22 21.32
CA ALA A 115 10.34 12.79 21.22
C ALA A 115 8.82 12.55 21.06
N GLU A 116 8.01 13.34 21.78
CA GLU A 116 6.56 13.12 21.86
C GLU A 116 5.75 13.80 20.76
N GLN A 117 6.19 14.98 20.32
CA GLN A 117 5.44 15.89 19.44
C GLN A 117 6.14 16.12 18.09
N CYS A 118 7.31 15.52 17.83
CA CYS A 118 7.97 15.67 16.53
C CYS A 118 7.26 14.85 15.44
N GLY A 119 6.74 15.55 14.43
CA GLY A 119 6.22 14.94 13.21
C GLY A 119 4.93 14.16 13.41
N ALA A 120 4.45 13.52 12.34
CA ALA A 120 3.23 12.70 12.38
C ALA A 120 3.41 11.35 13.10
N VAL A 121 4.66 10.91 13.31
CA VAL A 121 4.99 9.63 13.96
C VAL A 121 5.90 9.87 15.16
N ARG A 122 5.42 9.45 16.34
CA ARG A 122 6.15 9.56 17.61
C ARG A 122 7.47 8.81 17.57
N LEU A 123 8.54 9.45 18.03
CA LEU A 123 9.89 8.90 18.09
C LEU A 123 10.29 8.61 19.54
N PRO A 124 10.96 7.48 19.84
CA PRO A 124 11.51 7.30 21.18
C PRO A 124 12.69 8.25 21.45
N LEU A 125 12.92 8.57 22.73
CA LEU A 125 13.92 9.54 23.19
C LEU A 125 15.33 9.32 22.62
N LYS A 126 15.78 8.06 22.53
CA LYS A 126 17.11 7.73 22.00
C LYS A 126 17.26 8.14 20.54
N GLN A 127 16.22 7.94 19.73
CA GLN A 127 16.18 8.26 18.31
C GLN A 127 16.06 9.77 18.09
N ALA A 128 15.24 10.46 18.89
CA ALA A 128 15.14 11.92 18.87
C ALA A 128 16.49 12.59 19.20
N GLY A 129 17.20 12.07 20.21
CA GLY A 129 18.54 12.57 20.55
C GLY A 129 19.58 12.30 19.47
N LEU A 130 19.48 11.17 18.74
CA LEU A 130 20.37 10.87 17.63
C LEU A 130 20.06 11.76 16.41
N LEU A 131 18.78 12.07 16.14
CA LEU A 131 18.36 13.01 15.10
C LEU A 131 18.98 14.41 15.33
N TYR A 132 18.93 14.90 16.56
CA TYR A 132 19.56 16.17 16.92
C TYR A 132 21.08 16.17 16.66
N LYS A 133 21.78 15.13 17.11
CA LYS A 133 23.23 14.98 16.87
C LYS A 133 23.56 14.86 15.38
N LEU A 134 22.66 14.22 14.62
CA LEU A 134 22.73 14.11 13.17
C LEU A 134 22.65 15.50 12.52
N GLY A 135 21.67 16.32 12.89
CA GLY A 135 21.53 17.69 12.38
C GLY A 135 22.74 18.57 12.69
N GLN A 136 23.30 18.46 13.90
CA GLN A 136 24.54 19.16 14.27
C GLN A 136 25.73 18.69 13.42
N SER A 137 25.95 17.38 13.34
CA SER A 137 27.05 16.81 12.54
C SER A 137 26.89 17.13 11.06
N TYR A 138 25.65 17.15 10.56
CA TYR A 138 25.34 17.54 9.19
C TYR A 138 25.79 18.98 8.92
N THR A 139 25.41 19.91 9.79
CA THR A 139 25.79 21.33 9.67
C THR A 139 27.31 21.53 9.78
N GLU A 140 27.97 20.83 10.72
CA GLU A 140 29.43 20.89 10.90
C GLU A 140 30.19 20.35 9.68
N LEU A 141 29.76 19.22 9.13
CA LEU A 141 30.38 18.63 7.94
C LEU A 141 30.11 19.47 6.69
N LEU A 142 28.91 20.06 6.57
CA LEU A 142 28.58 20.98 5.48
C LEU A 142 29.53 22.20 5.48
N GLN A 143 29.83 22.76 6.67
CA GLN A 143 30.77 23.86 6.82
C GLN A 143 32.22 23.44 6.51
N ARG A 144 32.63 22.24 6.92
CA ARG A 144 33.98 21.72 6.66
C ARG A 144 34.22 21.35 5.19
N ASN A 145 33.19 20.91 4.48
CA ASN A 145 33.28 20.37 3.12
C ASN A 145 32.92 21.40 2.03
N ASP A 146 33.01 22.70 2.33
CA ASP A 146 32.70 23.81 1.41
C ASP A 146 31.32 23.67 0.74
N GLY A 147 30.29 23.30 1.51
CA GLY A 147 28.92 23.19 1.04
C GLY A 147 28.56 21.86 0.35
N LYS A 148 29.45 20.87 0.32
CA LYS A 148 29.10 19.52 -0.15
C LYS A 148 28.29 18.77 0.91
N GLU A 149 27.18 18.16 0.49
CA GLU A 149 26.34 17.34 1.36
C GLU A 149 27.12 16.12 1.88
N PRO A 150 27.15 15.89 3.21
CA PRO A 150 27.87 14.75 3.78
C PRO A 150 27.17 13.43 3.48
N THR A 151 27.96 12.39 3.22
CA THR A 151 27.40 11.05 2.96
C THR A 151 26.94 10.36 4.25
N SER A 152 26.00 9.41 4.15
CA SER A 152 25.57 8.59 5.31
C SER A 152 26.75 7.89 6.01
N GLU A 153 27.82 7.57 5.29
CA GLU A 153 29.02 6.95 5.85
C GLU A 153 29.89 7.92 6.65
N GLU A 154 30.05 9.16 6.17
CA GLU A 154 30.77 10.21 6.90
C GLU A 154 30.04 10.58 8.19
N LEU A 155 28.71 10.69 8.13
CA LEU A 155 27.86 10.93 9.30
C LEU A 155 27.97 9.79 10.32
N ALA A 156 27.94 8.53 9.86
CA ALA A 156 28.10 7.36 10.71
C ALA A 156 29.46 7.34 11.42
N LYS A 157 30.54 7.66 10.70
CA LYS A 157 31.91 7.75 11.27
C LYS A 157 32.04 8.88 12.29
N HIS A 158 31.49 10.05 12.01
CA HIS A 158 31.54 11.20 12.91
C HIS A 158 30.78 10.93 14.22
N LEU A 159 29.60 10.32 14.11
CA LEU A 159 28.73 10.02 15.25
C LEU A 159 29.13 8.75 16.00
N LYS A 160 30.04 7.93 15.45
CA LYS A 160 30.40 6.58 15.95
C LYS A 160 29.18 5.65 16.05
N VAL A 161 28.28 5.74 15.06
CA VAL A 161 27.03 4.97 14.98
C VAL A 161 27.06 4.09 13.72
N SER A 162 26.26 3.02 13.68
CA SER A 162 26.17 2.17 12.50
C SER A 162 25.51 2.92 11.32
N ARG A 163 25.98 2.67 10.09
CA ARG A 163 25.36 3.24 8.87
C ARG A 163 23.86 2.93 8.78
N LYS A 164 23.46 1.72 9.19
CA LYS A 164 22.06 1.29 9.21
C LYS A 164 21.19 2.15 10.13
N GLU A 165 21.69 2.53 11.30
CA GLU A 165 20.97 3.41 12.23
C GLU A 165 20.81 4.82 11.67
N VAL A 166 21.85 5.36 11.02
CA VAL A 166 21.78 6.67 10.33
C VAL A 166 20.74 6.64 9.21
N ASP A 167 20.77 5.63 8.35
CA ASP A 167 19.80 5.49 7.24
C ASP A 167 18.37 5.32 7.75
N ASN A 168 18.16 4.57 8.84
CA ASN A 168 16.84 4.43 9.44
C ASN A 168 16.30 5.76 9.98
N ILE A 169 17.14 6.57 10.61
CA ILE A 169 16.73 7.88 11.15
C ILE A 169 16.44 8.85 10.02
N LEU A 170 17.31 8.91 9.00
CA LEU A 170 17.08 9.74 7.82
C LEU A 170 15.80 9.35 7.05
N ARG A 171 15.37 8.09 7.12
CA ARG A 171 14.09 7.65 6.56
C ARG A 171 12.90 8.16 7.37
N VAL A 172 12.98 8.11 8.71
CA VAL A 172 11.90 8.55 9.59
C VAL A 172 11.81 10.08 9.65
N SER A 173 12.93 10.77 9.51
CA SER A 173 12.98 12.24 9.48
C SER A 173 12.60 12.85 8.13
N ARG A 174 12.17 12.05 7.15
CA ARG A 174 11.67 12.60 5.89
C ARG A 174 10.42 13.41 6.18
N ASN A 175 10.40 14.65 5.70
CA ASN A 175 9.24 15.52 5.83
C ASN A 175 8.02 14.82 5.24
N TYR A 176 6.96 14.75 6.05
CA TYR A 176 5.68 14.23 5.61
C TYR A 176 5.16 15.13 4.50
N LEU A 177 4.87 14.52 3.35
CA LEU A 177 4.17 15.20 2.28
C LEU A 177 2.68 15.15 2.60
N SER A 178 2.02 16.30 2.59
CA SER A 178 0.56 16.34 2.71
C SER A 178 -0.04 15.70 1.47
N LEU A 179 -0.98 14.77 1.66
CA LEU A 179 -1.72 14.18 0.53
C LEU A 179 -2.66 15.19 -0.12
N ASP A 180 -3.04 16.23 0.63
CA ASP A 180 -3.86 17.35 0.16
C ASP A 180 -3.01 18.48 -0.45
N ALA A 181 -1.67 18.34 -0.49
CA ALA A 181 -0.84 19.33 -1.16
C ALA A 181 -1.16 19.32 -2.67
N PRO A 182 -1.41 20.49 -3.28
CA PRO A 182 -1.58 20.56 -4.73
C PRO A 182 -0.29 20.16 -5.43
N LEU A 183 -0.41 19.48 -6.56
CA LEU A 183 0.73 19.03 -7.36
C LEU A 183 1.40 20.17 -8.13
N SER A 184 0.61 21.18 -8.51
CA SER A 184 1.03 22.38 -9.23
C SER A 184 0.22 23.59 -8.71
N ASP A 185 0.74 24.80 -8.88
CA ASP A 185 0.01 26.02 -8.51
C ASP A 185 -1.20 26.31 -9.43
N SER A 186 -1.32 25.59 -10.56
CA SER A 186 -2.34 25.81 -11.59
C SER A 186 -3.49 24.82 -11.56
N ASP A 187 -3.27 23.61 -11.04
CA ASP A 187 -4.25 22.54 -11.05
C ASP A 187 -4.73 22.23 -9.63
N ASP A 188 -6.05 22.05 -9.46
CA ASP A 188 -6.66 21.63 -8.20
C ASP A 188 -6.35 20.16 -7.83
N SER A 189 -5.57 19.45 -8.66
CA SER A 189 -5.22 18.04 -8.44
C SER A 189 -4.25 17.87 -7.27
N THR A 190 -4.59 16.94 -6.38
CA THR A 190 -3.84 16.64 -5.16
C THR A 190 -3.14 15.29 -5.25
N PHE A 191 -2.21 15.02 -4.33
CA PHE A 191 -1.54 13.70 -4.27
C PHE A 191 -2.52 12.56 -4.00
N ILE A 192 -3.60 12.80 -3.22
CA ILE A 192 -4.61 11.77 -2.95
C ILE A 192 -5.34 11.32 -4.22
N ASP A 193 -5.55 12.23 -5.17
CA ASP A 193 -6.25 11.93 -6.44
C ASP A 193 -5.47 10.97 -7.35
N LEU A 194 -4.13 10.97 -7.22
CA LEU A 194 -3.24 10.08 -7.99
C LEU A 194 -3.00 8.73 -7.31
N MET A 195 -3.46 8.54 -6.08
CA MET A 195 -3.21 7.30 -5.34
C MET A 195 -4.22 6.21 -5.71
N GLU A 196 -3.73 5.12 -6.29
CA GLU A 196 -4.55 3.92 -6.52
C GLU A 196 -4.99 3.29 -5.20
N SER A 197 -6.30 3.12 -5.03
CA SER A 197 -6.86 2.40 -3.89
C SER A 197 -6.55 0.90 -4.01
N LYS A 198 -5.68 0.39 -3.13
CA LYS A 198 -5.30 -1.05 -3.12
C LYS A 198 -6.45 -2.02 -2.76
N GLN A 199 -7.58 -1.51 -2.28
CA GLN A 199 -8.64 -2.31 -1.67
C GLN A 199 -9.89 -2.50 -2.53
N VAL A 200 -9.95 -1.92 -3.73
CA VAL A 200 -11.12 -2.12 -4.59
C VAL A 200 -10.84 -3.33 -5.48
N PRO A 201 -11.50 -4.49 -5.25
CA PRO A 201 -11.43 -5.58 -6.22
C PRO A 201 -11.93 -5.05 -7.57
N PRO A 202 -11.34 -5.47 -8.70
CA PRO A 202 -11.80 -5.06 -10.02
C PRO A 202 -13.31 -5.25 -10.16
N VAL A 203 -14.01 -4.30 -10.80
CA VAL A 203 -15.48 -4.34 -10.98
C VAL A 203 -15.93 -5.65 -11.65
N ASP A 204 -15.08 -6.23 -12.48
CA ASP A 204 -15.33 -7.48 -13.19
C ASP A 204 -15.17 -8.73 -12.28
N GLN A 205 -14.50 -8.61 -11.12
CA GLN A 205 -14.22 -9.73 -10.22
C GLN A 205 -15.48 -10.41 -9.66
N PRO A 206 -16.51 -9.70 -9.16
CA PRO A 206 -17.76 -10.33 -8.73
C PRO A 206 -18.47 -11.07 -9.89
N LEU A 207 -18.54 -10.46 -11.08
CA LEU A 207 -19.12 -11.09 -12.27
C LEU A 207 -18.34 -12.35 -12.69
N ILE A 208 -17.01 -12.30 -12.60
CA ILE A 208 -16.15 -13.47 -12.84
C ILE A 208 -16.42 -14.56 -11.79
N ASN A 209 -16.60 -14.20 -10.51
CA ASN A 209 -16.88 -15.17 -9.46
C ASN A 209 -18.26 -15.84 -9.66
N GLU A 210 -19.31 -15.08 -10.01
CA GLU A 210 -20.64 -15.62 -10.33
C GLU A 210 -20.57 -16.62 -11.50
N SER A 211 -19.90 -16.25 -12.60
CA SER A 211 -19.70 -17.14 -13.75
C SER A 211 -18.91 -18.41 -13.39
N ILE A 212 -17.96 -18.32 -12.45
CA ILE A 212 -17.22 -19.49 -11.95
C ILE A 212 -18.12 -20.40 -11.11
N GLU A 213 -18.98 -19.83 -10.26
CA GLU A 213 -19.91 -20.59 -9.44
C GLU A 213 -20.93 -21.35 -10.30
N GLU A 214 -21.47 -20.70 -11.35
CA GLU A 214 -22.37 -21.34 -12.31
C GLU A 214 -21.70 -22.52 -13.03
N LEU A 215 -20.48 -22.33 -13.53
CA LEU A 215 -19.72 -23.40 -14.19
C LEU A 215 -19.41 -24.55 -13.22
N LEU A 216 -19.07 -24.25 -11.97
CA LEU A 216 -18.83 -25.27 -10.95
C LEU A 216 -20.10 -26.08 -10.65
N LEU A 217 -21.24 -25.42 -10.54
CA LEU A 217 -22.53 -26.08 -10.35
C LEU A 217 -22.87 -26.99 -11.54
N GLU A 218 -22.62 -26.53 -12.76
CA GLU A 218 -22.81 -27.33 -13.96
C GLU A 218 -21.91 -28.56 -13.97
N MET A 219 -20.62 -28.40 -13.66
CA MET A 219 -19.65 -29.50 -13.60
C MET A 219 -19.99 -30.51 -12.50
N LEU A 220 -20.43 -30.04 -11.34
CA LEU A 220 -20.86 -30.90 -10.23
C LEU A 220 -22.15 -31.65 -10.54
N SER A 221 -23.05 -31.08 -11.36
CA SER A 221 -24.29 -31.77 -11.78
C SER A 221 -24.04 -33.01 -12.65
N GLN A 222 -22.85 -33.11 -13.26
CA GLN A 222 -22.47 -34.21 -14.16
C GLN A 222 -21.82 -35.42 -13.46
N ILE A 223 -21.50 -35.31 -12.17
CA ILE A 223 -20.98 -36.41 -11.35
C ILE A 223 -22.09 -36.94 -10.44
N SER A 224 -21.89 -38.12 -9.85
CA SER A 224 -22.92 -38.65 -8.93
C SER A 224 -23.04 -37.78 -7.68
N GLU A 225 -24.25 -37.65 -7.13
CA GLU A 225 -24.53 -36.90 -5.89
C GLU A 225 -23.59 -37.31 -4.73
N ARG A 226 -23.24 -38.59 -4.69
CA ARG A 226 -22.30 -39.18 -3.71
C ARG A 226 -20.85 -38.74 -3.87
N GLU A 227 -20.46 -38.35 -5.09
CA GLU A 227 -19.14 -37.84 -5.44
C GLU A 227 -19.07 -36.32 -5.32
N GLU A 228 -20.15 -35.64 -5.70
CA GLU A 228 -20.33 -34.20 -5.52
C GLU A 228 -20.17 -33.81 -4.04
N VAL A 229 -20.89 -34.49 -3.15
CA VAL A 229 -20.82 -34.22 -1.70
C VAL A 229 -19.39 -34.38 -1.17
N VAL A 230 -18.64 -35.38 -1.66
CA VAL A 230 -17.24 -35.60 -1.27
C VAL A 230 -16.35 -34.45 -1.75
N LEU A 231 -16.56 -33.94 -2.98
CA LEU A 231 -15.80 -32.80 -3.50
C LEU A 231 -16.15 -31.50 -2.76
N ARG A 232 -17.44 -31.22 -2.54
CA ARG A 232 -17.88 -30.01 -1.83
C ARG A 232 -17.28 -29.92 -0.42
N LEU A 233 -17.33 -31.01 0.33
CA LEU A 233 -16.76 -31.06 1.68
C LEU A 233 -15.23 -31.01 1.68
N ARG A 234 -14.56 -31.70 0.74
CA ARG A 234 -13.09 -31.73 0.67
C ARG A 234 -12.49 -30.38 0.28
N TYR A 235 -13.15 -29.64 -0.60
CA TYR A 235 -12.66 -28.37 -1.16
C TYR A 235 -13.33 -27.13 -0.56
N GLY A 236 -14.34 -27.31 0.29
CA GLY A 236 -15.08 -26.20 0.88
C GLY A 236 -15.96 -25.45 -0.13
N LEU A 237 -16.44 -26.13 -1.18
CA LEU A 237 -17.33 -25.49 -2.16
C LEU A 237 -18.67 -25.21 -1.47
N ASN A 238 -18.99 -23.92 -1.29
CA ASN A 238 -20.12 -23.41 -0.50
C ASN A 238 -20.00 -23.68 1.02
N PHE A 239 -18.79 -23.86 1.54
CA PHE A 239 -18.52 -23.99 2.97
C PHE A 239 -17.39 -23.04 3.41
N GLU A 240 -17.37 -22.66 4.69
CA GLU A 240 -16.35 -21.76 5.25
C GLU A 240 -14.92 -22.34 5.18
N ARG A 241 -14.79 -23.67 5.14
CA ARG A 241 -13.49 -24.34 5.10
C ARG A 241 -13.50 -25.67 4.36
N ALA A 242 -12.36 -26.01 3.78
CA ALA A 242 -12.05 -27.34 3.27
C ALA A 242 -11.84 -28.34 4.43
N LEU A 243 -12.47 -29.51 4.36
CA LEU A 243 -12.30 -30.59 5.35
C LEU A 243 -11.23 -31.59 4.92
N SER A 244 -10.57 -32.24 5.88
CA SER A 244 -9.61 -33.32 5.61
C SER A 244 -10.32 -34.61 5.18
N VAL A 245 -9.59 -35.57 4.60
CA VAL A 245 -10.17 -36.87 4.19
C VAL A 245 -10.76 -37.62 5.40
N GLU A 246 -10.10 -37.51 6.55
CA GLU A 246 -10.53 -38.14 7.81
C GLU A 246 -11.80 -37.47 8.35
N GLU A 247 -11.88 -36.14 8.28
CA GLU A 247 -13.05 -35.38 8.71
C GLU A 247 -14.26 -35.66 7.81
N VAL A 248 -14.05 -35.71 6.49
CA VAL A 248 -15.10 -36.07 5.53
C VAL A 248 -15.57 -37.51 5.74
N ALA A 249 -14.67 -38.44 6.02
CA ALA A 249 -15.00 -39.84 6.34
C ALA A 249 -15.87 -39.95 7.60
N LYS A 250 -15.52 -39.21 8.66
CA LYS A 250 -16.31 -39.12 9.90
C LYS A 250 -17.68 -38.49 9.66
N TYR A 251 -17.74 -37.40 8.90
CA TYR A 251 -18.97 -36.66 8.62
C TYR A 251 -19.97 -37.47 7.77
N LEU A 252 -19.47 -38.21 6.78
CA LEU A 252 -20.29 -39.03 5.88
C LEU A 252 -20.48 -40.47 6.37
N HIS A 253 -19.94 -40.85 7.53
CA HIS A 253 -19.96 -42.21 8.08
C HIS A 253 -19.49 -43.29 7.08
N ILE A 254 -18.42 -42.99 6.33
CA ILE A 254 -17.80 -43.89 5.34
C ILE A 254 -16.31 -44.07 5.61
N SER A 255 -15.69 -45.12 5.06
CA SER A 255 -14.25 -45.30 5.20
C SER A 255 -13.45 -44.26 4.40
N GLU A 256 -12.28 -43.90 4.90
CA GLU A 256 -11.39 -42.96 4.21
C GLU A 256 -10.99 -43.43 2.81
N GLU A 257 -10.85 -44.75 2.62
CA GLU A 257 -10.55 -45.34 1.31
C GLU A 257 -11.67 -45.07 0.31
N VAL A 258 -12.92 -45.12 0.74
CA VAL A 258 -14.09 -44.80 -0.09
C VAL A 258 -14.09 -43.31 -0.46
N VAL A 259 -13.75 -42.43 0.48
CA VAL A 259 -13.58 -40.98 0.21
C VAL A 259 -12.48 -40.75 -0.84
N ARG A 260 -11.30 -41.37 -0.66
CA ARG A 260 -10.17 -41.26 -1.62
C ARG A 260 -10.52 -41.83 -3.00
N LYS A 261 -11.31 -42.91 -3.05
CA LYS A 261 -11.76 -43.54 -4.30
C LYS A 261 -12.77 -42.67 -5.04
N ARG A 262 -13.80 -42.17 -4.35
CA ARG A 262 -14.82 -41.26 -4.93
C ARG A 262 -14.19 -39.96 -5.41
N LYS A 263 -13.28 -39.35 -4.63
CA LYS A 263 -12.51 -38.17 -5.06
C LYS A 263 -11.77 -38.43 -6.38
N ARG A 264 -11.01 -39.53 -6.46
CA ARG A 264 -10.24 -39.87 -7.67
C ARG A 264 -11.14 -40.13 -8.88
N HIS A 265 -12.26 -40.82 -8.66
CA HIS A 265 -13.21 -41.11 -9.71
C HIS A 265 -13.88 -39.83 -10.24
N ALA A 266 -14.35 -38.96 -9.33
CA ALA A 266 -14.96 -37.69 -9.68
C ALA A 266 -14.00 -36.79 -10.47
N ILE A 267 -12.75 -36.63 -10.01
CA ILE A 267 -11.72 -35.88 -10.73
C ILE A 267 -11.41 -36.52 -12.09
N GLY A 268 -11.43 -37.85 -12.18
CA GLY A 268 -11.26 -38.56 -13.44
C GLY A 268 -12.36 -38.26 -14.46
N ILE A 269 -13.62 -38.28 -14.04
CA ILE A 269 -14.78 -37.96 -14.87
C ILE A 269 -14.73 -36.49 -15.34
N LEU A 270 -14.44 -35.57 -14.42
CA LEU A 270 -14.32 -34.14 -14.72
C LEU A 270 -13.17 -33.87 -15.71
N ASN A 271 -12.05 -34.59 -15.60
CA ASN A 271 -10.90 -34.45 -16.51
C ASN A 271 -11.13 -35.08 -17.90
N GLN A 272 -11.82 -36.22 -17.99
CA GLN A 272 -12.09 -36.91 -19.27
C GLN A 272 -13.05 -36.16 -20.19
N LYS A 273 -13.87 -35.26 -19.66
CA LYS A 273 -14.81 -34.43 -20.45
C LYS A 273 -14.24 -33.06 -20.82
N MET A 274 -13.00 -32.75 -20.45
CA MET A 274 -12.29 -31.50 -20.75
C MET A 274 -11.35 -31.59 -21.98
N ASN A 275 -11.73 -32.35 -23.02
CA ASN A 275 -10.77 -32.87 -24.01
C ASN A 275 -10.05 -31.81 -24.87
N ALA A 276 -8.78 -32.12 -25.15
CA ALA A 276 -7.87 -31.36 -25.99
C ALA A 276 -8.22 -31.44 -27.49
N ASP A 277 -9.00 -32.45 -27.88
CA ASP A 277 -9.38 -32.74 -29.26
C ASP A 277 -10.31 -31.65 -29.84
N GLU A 278 -11.27 -31.15 -29.05
CA GLU A 278 -12.15 -30.03 -29.44
C GLU A 278 -11.35 -28.74 -29.69
N LYS A 279 -10.34 -28.51 -28.84
CA LYS A 279 -9.45 -27.34 -28.94
C LYS A 279 -8.54 -27.42 -30.16
N GLN A 280 -8.09 -28.62 -30.53
CA GLN A 280 -7.21 -28.83 -31.68
C GLN A 280 -8.02 -28.79 -33.00
N ILE A 281 -9.26 -29.27 -33.00
CA ILE A 281 -10.20 -29.14 -34.13
C ILE A 281 -10.52 -27.67 -34.40
N LEU A 282 -10.86 -26.88 -33.38
CA LEU A 282 -11.10 -25.44 -33.53
C LEU A 282 -9.87 -24.70 -34.09
N LYS A 283 -8.65 -25.10 -33.68
CA LYS A 283 -7.39 -24.53 -34.21
C LYS A 283 -7.16 -24.86 -35.68
N SER A 284 -7.40 -26.12 -36.09
CA SER A 284 -7.09 -26.61 -37.44
C SER A 284 -8.15 -26.27 -38.49
N LEU A 285 -9.44 -26.26 -38.13
CA LEU A 285 -10.54 -25.93 -39.06
C LEU A 285 -10.70 -24.42 -39.29
N TYR A 286 -10.51 -23.60 -38.25
CA TYR A 286 -10.81 -22.16 -38.33
C TYR A 286 -9.57 -21.27 -38.45
N GLY A 287 -8.36 -21.83 -38.42
CA GLY A 287 -7.12 -21.10 -38.70
C GLY A 287 -6.75 -20.06 -37.64
N ILE A 288 -7.00 -20.36 -36.36
CA ILE A 288 -6.79 -19.41 -35.24
C ILE A 288 -5.31 -19.00 -35.09
N GLU A 289 -4.36 -19.86 -35.52
CA GLU A 289 -2.90 -19.60 -35.46
C GLU A 289 -2.15 -19.90 -36.78
N ALA A 290 -2.75 -20.60 -37.75
CA ALA A 290 -2.10 -20.95 -39.01
C ALA A 290 -2.86 -20.29 -40.18
N ASP A 291 -2.12 -19.57 -41.02
CA ASP A 291 -2.57 -18.68 -42.10
C ASP A 291 -3.42 -19.35 -43.22
N LYS A 292 -3.82 -20.61 -43.04
CA LYS A 292 -4.59 -21.40 -44.02
C LYS A 292 -5.59 -22.33 -43.35
N LYS A 293 -6.87 -22.20 -43.73
CA LYS A 293 -7.97 -23.08 -43.31
C LYS A 293 -7.83 -24.46 -43.95
N LEU A 294 -8.00 -25.53 -43.17
CA LEU A 294 -7.98 -26.92 -43.63
C LEU A 294 -9.41 -27.46 -43.76
N ASP A 295 -9.64 -28.33 -44.75
CA ASP A 295 -10.93 -29.01 -44.96
C ASP A 295 -11.13 -30.13 -43.92
N TYR A 296 -12.39 -30.53 -43.70
CA TYR A 296 -12.77 -31.58 -42.73
C TYR A 296 -12.02 -32.89 -42.97
N ASP A 297 -11.81 -33.28 -44.22
CA ASP A 297 -11.08 -34.50 -44.58
C ASP A 297 -9.58 -34.38 -44.32
N ALA A 298 -9.01 -33.17 -44.45
CA ALA A 298 -7.62 -32.91 -44.11
C ALA A 298 -7.40 -32.93 -42.59
N VAL A 299 -8.35 -32.41 -41.80
CA VAL A 299 -8.33 -32.46 -40.33
C VAL A 299 -8.56 -33.88 -39.82
N ALA A 300 -9.46 -34.64 -40.45
CA ALA A 300 -9.70 -36.06 -40.17
C ALA A 300 -8.42 -36.90 -40.34
N ASN A 301 -7.70 -36.68 -41.45
CA ASN A 301 -6.43 -37.35 -41.70
C ASN A 301 -5.32 -36.93 -40.73
N LEU A 302 -5.27 -35.66 -40.31
CA LEU A 302 -4.28 -35.15 -39.36
C LEU A 302 -4.48 -35.71 -37.95
N MET A 303 -5.74 -35.96 -37.57
CA MET A 303 -6.11 -36.46 -36.24
C MET A 303 -6.34 -37.97 -36.15
N GLY A 304 -6.28 -38.69 -37.28
CA GLY A 304 -6.58 -40.12 -37.32
C GLY A 304 -8.03 -40.45 -36.95
N LEU A 305 -8.96 -39.52 -37.19
CA LEU A 305 -10.39 -39.62 -36.88
C LEU A 305 -11.20 -39.75 -38.16
N SER A 306 -12.42 -40.29 -38.07
CA SER A 306 -13.34 -40.30 -39.23
C SER A 306 -13.86 -38.89 -39.50
N SER A 307 -14.11 -38.54 -40.77
CA SER A 307 -14.71 -37.25 -41.14
C SER A 307 -16.08 -37.00 -40.48
N GLN A 308 -16.79 -38.07 -40.09
CA GLN A 308 -18.05 -37.96 -39.34
C GLN A 308 -17.82 -37.60 -37.87
N ASP A 309 -16.76 -38.11 -37.26
CA ASP A 309 -16.42 -37.81 -35.86
C ASP A 309 -15.84 -36.40 -35.72
N VAL A 310 -15.05 -35.95 -36.70
CA VAL A 310 -14.60 -34.54 -36.78
C VAL A 310 -15.79 -33.59 -36.89
N ARG A 311 -16.83 -33.92 -37.68
CA ARG A 311 -18.06 -33.12 -37.77
C ARG A 311 -18.86 -33.08 -36.47
N LYS A 312 -18.94 -34.20 -35.75
CA LYS A 312 -19.61 -34.25 -34.44
C LYS A 312 -18.85 -33.42 -33.40
N LEU A 313 -17.54 -33.54 -33.38
CA LEU A 313 -16.66 -32.78 -32.48
C LEU A 313 -16.69 -31.28 -32.81
N ASP A 314 -16.72 -30.90 -34.09
CA ASP A 314 -16.90 -29.51 -34.52
C ASP A 314 -18.27 -28.96 -34.07
N LEU A 315 -19.35 -29.72 -34.25
CA LEU A 315 -20.68 -29.31 -33.80
C LEU A 315 -20.75 -29.10 -32.28
N ASN A 316 -20.13 -29.99 -31.51
CA ASN A 316 -20.05 -29.87 -30.05
C ASN A 316 -19.21 -28.67 -29.62
N ALA A 317 -18.07 -28.45 -30.29
CA ALA A 317 -17.21 -27.30 -30.03
C ALA A 317 -17.93 -25.98 -30.32
N ARG A 318 -18.73 -25.88 -31.40
CA ARG A 318 -19.54 -24.69 -31.71
C ARG A 318 -20.60 -24.41 -30.64
N LYS A 319 -21.31 -25.44 -30.18
CA LYS A 319 -22.30 -25.32 -29.10
C LYS A 319 -21.64 -24.80 -27.83
N HIS A 320 -20.50 -25.37 -27.45
CA HIS A 320 -19.78 -24.99 -26.25
C HIS A 320 -19.20 -23.57 -26.33
N VAL A 321 -18.73 -23.13 -27.51
CA VAL A 321 -18.31 -21.72 -27.72
C VAL A 321 -19.49 -20.76 -27.55
N GLY A 322 -20.68 -21.12 -28.03
CA GLY A 322 -21.89 -20.33 -27.86
C GLY A 322 -22.42 -20.31 -26.41
N GLU A 323 -22.16 -21.33 -25.60
CA GLU A 323 -22.48 -21.36 -24.17
C GLU A 323 -21.47 -20.54 -23.33
N LEU A 324 -20.22 -20.44 -23.78
CA LEU A 324 -19.14 -19.72 -23.09
C LEU A 324 -19.11 -18.21 -23.34
N LEU A 325 -19.80 -17.74 -24.39
CA LEU A 325 -19.82 -16.35 -24.81
C LEU A 325 -21.25 -15.90 -25.02
N ASP A 326 -21.73 -15.02 -24.14
CA ASP A 326 -23.07 -14.44 -24.28
C ASP A 326 -23.04 -13.06 -24.96
N GLY A 327 -24.00 -12.85 -25.86
CA GLY A 327 -24.30 -11.55 -26.45
C GLY A 327 -23.40 -11.11 -27.61
N GLN A 328 -22.96 -9.85 -27.60
CA GLN A 328 -22.27 -9.22 -28.73
C GLN A 328 -20.86 -9.79 -29.00
N ASP A 329 -20.19 -10.35 -27.98
CA ASP A 329 -18.86 -10.95 -28.07
C ASP A 329 -18.86 -12.21 -28.94
N ASP A 330 -19.89 -13.07 -28.81
CA ASP A 330 -20.09 -14.28 -29.61
C ASP A 330 -20.33 -13.93 -31.08
N ILE A 331 -21.23 -12.99 -31.34
CA ILE A 331 -21.57 -12.55 -32.70
C ILE A 331 -20.34 -11.98 -33.42
N VAL A 332 -19.53 -11.16 -32.71
CA VAL A 332 -18.30 -10.58 -33.27
C VAL A 332 -17.29 -11.67 -33.63
N LEU A 333 -17.07 -12.65 -32.75
CA LEU A 333 -16.15 -13.75 -33.03
C LEU A 333 -16.67 -14.67 -34.15
N ARG A 334 -17.97 -14.93 -34.21
CA ARG A 334 -18.56 -15.73 -35.28
C ARG A 334 -18.42 -15.08 -36.65
N LEU A 335 -18.70 -13.78 -36.75
CA LEU A 335 -18.55 -13.04 -38.01
C LEU A 335 -17.09 -12.88 -38.42
N PHE A 336 -16.20 -12.60 -37.46
CA PHE A 336 -14.77 -12.40 -37.75
C PHE A 336 -14.07 -13.69 -38.17
N TYR A 337 -14.34 -14.82 -37.50
CA TYR A 337 -13.72 -16.11 -37.84
C TYR A 337 -14.50 -16.92 -38.89
N GLY A 338 -15.72 -16.49 -39.24
CA GLY A 338 -16.61 -17.20 -40.16
C GLY A 338 -17.21 -18.47 -39.54
N ILE A 339 -17.43 -18.46 -38.23
CA ILE A 339 -18.13 -19.55 -37.53
C ILE A 339 -19.61 -19.35 -37.86
N ASP A 340 -20.23 -20.36 -38.48
CA ASP A 340 -21.61 -20.37 -39.02
C ASP A 340 -21.90 -19.54 -40.28
N TYR A 341 -20.89 -18.88 -40.86
CA TYR A 341 -21.02 -18.12 -42.12
C TYR A 341 -20.06 -18.64 -43.21
N THR A 342 -20.41 -18.41 -44.48
CA THR A 342 -19.66 -18.92 -45.64
C THR A 342 -18.27 -18.31 -45.80
N SER A 343 -18.00 -17.14 -45.21
CA SER A 343 -16.72 -16.44 -45.28
C SER A 343 -16.42 -15.68 -43.98
N ALA A 344 -15.15 -15.62 -43.59
CA ALA A 344 -14.66 -14.77 -42.51
C ALA A 344 -14.69 -13.29 -42.96
N MET A 345 -15.11 -12.39 -42.08
CA MET A 345 -15.20 -10.94 -42.34
C MET A 345 -14.03 -10.18 -41.70
N THR A 346 -13.62 -9.08 -42.31
CA THR A 346 -12.62 -8.18 -41.73
C THR A 346 -13.21 -7.35 -40.57
N LEU A 347 -12.38 -6.83 -39.66
CA LEU A 347 -12.84 -6.00 -38.53
C LEU A 347 -13.66 -4.77 -38.98
N GLU A 348 -13.39 -4.26 -40.17
CA GLU A 348 -14.08 -3.12 -40.77
C GLU A 348 -15.47 -3.52 -41.31
N GLU A 349 -15.56 -4.70 -41.95
CA GLU A 349 -16.83 -5.27 -42.42
C GLU A 349 -17.74 -5.68 -41.25
N VAL A 350 -17.18 -6.26 -40.19
CA VAL A 350 -17.92 -6.55 -38.95
C VAL A 350 -18.42 -5.24 -38.31
N GLY A 351 -17.65 -4.15 -38.41
CA GLY A 351 -18.00 -2.80 -37.94
C GLY A 351 -19.19 -2.22 -38.63
N ASN A 352 -19.14 -2.23 -39.95
CA ASN A 352 -20.22 -1.76 -40.80
C ASN A 352 -21.50 -2.58 -40.58
N ARG A 353 -21.38 -3.89 -40.31
CA ARG A 353 -22.52 -4.78 -40.10
C ARG A 353 -23.17 -4.63 -38.73
N LEU A 354 -22.39 -4.35 -37.68
CA LEU A 354 -22.88 -4.23 -36.30
C LEU A 354 -23.12 -2.77 -35.87
N GLY A 355 -22.84 -1.79 -36.73
CA GLY A 355 -22.96 -0.37 -36.40
C GLY A 355 -21.92 0.11 -35.38
N LEU A 356 -20.75 -0.54 -35.35
CA LEU A 356 -19.68 -0.29 -34.38
C LEU A 356 -18.40 0.15 -35.09
N THR A 357 -17.60 0.99 -34.43
CA THR A 357 -16.31 1.40 -34.98
C THR A 357 -15.33 0.22 -35.00
N ARG A 358 -14.40 0.23 -35.96
CA ARG A 358 -13.34 -0.79 -36.07
C ARG A 358 -12.58 -1.01 -34.76
N GLU A 359 -12.26 0.09 -34.06
CA GLU A 359 -11.56 0.00 -32.77
C GLU A 359 -12.45 -0.60 -31.68
N ARG A 360 -13.77 -0.35 -31.71
CA ARG A 360 -14.70 -0.97 -30.77
C ARG A 360 -14.80 -2.48 -30.99
N ILE A 361 -14.76 -2.95 -32.24
CA ILE A 361 -14.73 -4.38 -32.53
C ILE A 361 -13.42 -5.01 -32.12
N ARG A 362 -12.29 -4.33 -32.35
CA ARG A 362 -11.00 -4.82 -31.86
C ARG A 362 -11.00 -4.99 -30.34
N GLN A 363 -11.58 -4.04 -29.60
CA GLN A 363 -11.73 -4.16 -28.15
C GLN A 363 -12.63 -5.33 -27.73
N ILE A 364 -13.75 -5.55 -28.44
CA ILE A 364 -14.66 -6.67 -28.19
C ILE A 364 -13.95 -8.00 -28.50
N GLU A 365 -13.24 -8.08 -29.62
CA GLU A 365 -12.44 -9.23 -30.04
C GLU A 365 -11.34 -9.54 -29.01
N ASP A 366 -10.59 -8.53 -28.56
CA ASP A 366 -9.53 -8.70 -27.56
C ASP A 366 -10.08 -9.13 -26.21
N LYS A 367 -11.24 -8.59 -25.80
CA LYS A 367 -11.96 -9.00 -24.60
C LYS A 367 -12.43 -10.45 -24.70
N ALA A 368 -13.02 -10.84 -25.83
CA ALA A 368 -13.51 -12.19 -26.08
C ALA A 368 -12.36 -13.21 -26.18
N LYS A 369 -11.27 -12.86 -26.88
CA LYS A 369 -10.03 -13.66 -26.92
C LYS A 369 -9.40 -13.78 -25.55
N LYS A 370 -9.41 -12.73 -24.72
CA LYS A 370 -8.89 -12.78 -23.35
C LYS A 370 -9.74 -13.69 -22.47
N ARG A 371 -11.08 -13.67 -22.61
CA ARG A 371 -12.01 -14.59 -21.94
C ARG A 371 -11.79 -16.04 -22.37
N LEU A 372 -11.70 -16.30 -23.67
CA LEU A 372 -11.36 -17.62 -24.22
C LEU A 372 -9.99 -18.10 -23.75
N ARG A 373 -8.96 -17.24 -23.78
CA ARG A 373 -7.61 -17.56 -23.28
C ARG A 373 -7.60 -17.84 -21.78
N HIS A 374 -8.33 -17.07 -20.97
CA HIS A 374 -8.44 -17.32 -19.53
C HIS A 374 -9.16 -18.64 -19.24
N HIS A 375 -10.23 -18.98 -19.98
CA HIS A 375 -10.89 -20.28 -19.87
C HIS A 375 -9.98 -21.43 -20.27
N VAL A 376 -9.22 -21.25 -21.34
CA VAL A 376 -8.27 -22.24 -21.86
C VAL A 376 -7.04 -22.40 -20.95
N GLN A 377 -6.58 -21.33 -20.29
CA GLN A 377 -5.47 -21.36 -19.31
C GLN A 377 -5.90 -21.87 -17.93
N LYS A 378 -7.17 -21.67 -17.53
CA LYS A 378 -7.76 -22.33 -16.35
C LYS A 378 -7.84 -23.86 -16.46
N ARG A 379 -7.50 -24.46 -17.62
CA ARG A 379 -7.36 -25.92 -17.78
C ARG A 379 -6.13 -26.52 -17.08
N ARG A 380 -5.37 -25.76 -16.30
CA ARG A 380 -4.41 -26.33 -15.34
C ARG A 380 -5.00 -26.30 -13.93
N ILE A 381 -5.85 -27.30 -13.67
CA ILE A 381 -6.33 -27.63 -12.32
C ILE A 381 -5.16 -27.96 -11.36
N SER A 382 -3.92 -28.18 -11.88
CA SER A 382 -2.72 -28.31 -11.06
C SER A 382 -2.43 -27.09 -10.18
N ASP A 383 -2.85 -25.90 -10.59
CA ASP A 383 -2.48 -24.67 -9.90
C ASP A 383 -3.46 -24.31 -8.77
N TYR A 384 -4.65 -24.94 -8.74
CA TYR A 384 -5.65 -24.80 -7.68
C TYR A 384 -5.73 -26.00 -6.73
N LEU A 385 -5.02 -27.10 -7.03
CA LEU A 385 -5.02 -28.34 -6.24
C LEU A 385 -3.73 -28.62 -5.45
N ASN A 386 -2.75 -27.71 -5.49
CA ASN A 386 -1.53 -27.78 -4.67
C ASN A 386 -1.64 -26.93 -3.41
#